data_AF-A0A2U3AWG6-F1
#
_entry.id   AF-A0A2U3AWG6-F1
#
_cell.length_a   1.000
_cell.length_b   1.000
_cell.length_c   1.000
_cell.angle_alpha   90.00
_cell.angle_beta   90.00
_cell.angle_gamma   90.00
#
_symmetry.space_group_name_H-M   'P 1'
#
loop_
_entity.id
_entity.type
_entity.pdbx_description
1 polymer ?
#
loop_
_entity_poly.entity_id
_entity_poly.type
_entity_poly.pdbx_seq_one_letter_code
_entity_poly.pdbx_strand_id
1 'polypeptide(L)'
;MKNSLNIFHYSIYLMHYKLHLLANKINPFRLLHKLPFQKRKYQQLGIDIDEEVNKAFRNKEYGLSIRVSGGLTIGVIFILFFSLSNIIIKILNINVVLNVYFFAFIFLISLAICYYLVFKENKYLEYFKEYGIWTKKDLIKNVWISFGFIIGLILLFFASLLMF
;
A
#
# COMPACT_ATOMS: atom_id res chain seq x y z
N MET A 1 20.86 -0.76 2.40
CA MET A 1 20.46 0.40 3.23
C MET A 1 19.00 0.25 3.65
N LYS A 2 18.75 0.00 4.94
CA LYS A 2 17.39 -0.06 5.52
C LYS A 2 16.80 1.34 5.52
N ASN A 3 15.65 1.52 4.89
CA ASN A 3 14.91 2.76 4.92
C ASN A 3 13.56 2.50 5.61
N SER A 4 13.11 3.42 6.47
CA SER A 4 11.78 3.36 7.10
C SER A 4 10.66 3.20 6.07
N LEU A 5 10.83 3.74 4.85
CA LEU A 5 9.89 3.55 3.74
C LEU A 5 9.79 2.07 3.28
N ASN A 6 10.87 1.30 3.37
CA ASN A 6 10.88 -0.12 3.00
C ASN A 6 10.12 -0.95 4.03
N ILE A 7 10.33 -0.65 5.32
CA ILE A 7 9.58 -1.24 6.43
C ILE A 7 8.09 -0.95 6.23
N PHE A 8 7.76 0.32 5.97
CA PHE A 8 6.41 0.77 5.70
C PHE A 8 5.75 0.03 4.53
N HIS A 9 6.43 -0.05 3.40
CA HIS A 9 5.94 -0.74 2.21
C HIS A 9 5.67 -2.23 2.48
N TYR A 10 6.61 -2.92 3.14
CA TYR A 10 6.44 -4.32 3.52
C TYR A 10 5.27 -4.51 4.51
N SER A 11 5.13 -3.60 5.47
CA SER A 11 4.01 -3.61 6.41
C SER A 11 2.67 -3.42 5.70
N ILE A 12 2.56 -2.53 4.71
CA ILE A 12 1.33 -2.41 3.90
C ILE A 12 1.05 -3.69 3.13
N TYR A 13 2.06 -4.26 2.48
CA TYR A 13 1.91 -5.53 1.77
C TYR A 13 1.32 -6.61 2.68
N LEU A 14 1.85 -6.74 3.90
CA LEU A 14 1.34 -7.70 4.88
C LEU A 14 -0.08 -7.38 5.35
N MET A 15 -0.37 -6.10 5.63
CA MET A 15 -1.70 -5.66 6.05
C MET A 15 -2.73 -5.97 4.97
N HIS A 16 -2.45 -5.61 3.72
CA HIS A 16 -3.35 -5.85 2.59
C HIS A 16 -3.57 -7.34 2.34
N TYR A 17 -2.51 -8.15 2.35
CA TYR A 17 -2.63 -9.60 2.18
C TYR A 17 -3.46 -10.24 3.31
N LYS A 18 -3.25 -9.83 4.57
CA LYS A 18 -4.06 -10.33 5.69
C LYS A 18 -5.50 -9.87 5.63
N LEU A 19 -5.74 -8.62 5.22
CA LEU A 19 -7.09 -8.09 5.02
C LEU A 19 -7.82 -8.89 3.93
N HIS A 20 -7.13 -9.24 2.84
CA HIS A 20 -7.65 -10.14 1.80
C HIS A 20 -8.06 -11.50 2.37
N LEU A 21 -7.21 -12.15 3.17
CA LEU A 21 -7.56 -13.44 3.80
C LEU A 21 -8.78 -13.34 4.71
N LEU A 22 -8.89 -12.23 5.47
CA LEU A 22 -10.06 -11.95 6.31
C LEU A 22 -11.32 -11.71 5.46
N ALA A 23 -11.20 -10.90 4.41
CA ALA A 23 -12.28 -10.63 3.47
C ALA A 23 -12.75 -11.94 2.83
N ASN A 24 -11.85 -12.79 2.33
CA ASN A 24 -12.19 -14.10 1.78
C ASN A 24 -12.90 -15.03 2.78
N LYS A 25 -12.63 -14.90 4.08
CA LYS A 25 -13.32 -15.69 5.12
C LYS A 25 -14.77 -15.22 5.31
N ILE A 26 -15.04 -13.93 5.19
CA ILE A 26 -16.35 -13.31 5.48
C ILE A 26 -17.19 -13.12 4.20
N ASN A 27 -16.55 -13.14 3.02
CA ASN A 27 -17.16 -12.74 1.76
C ASN A 27 -18.36 -13.63 1.37
N PRO A 28 -19.60 -13.09 1.31
CA PRO A 28 -20.76 -13.86 0.89
C PRO A 28 -20.72 -14.27 -0.59
N PHE A 29 -19.96 -13.55 -1.43
CA PHE A 29 -19.77 -13.88 -2.85
C PHE A 29 -19.00 -15.20 -3.06
N ARG A 30 -18.38 -15.78 -2.02
CA ARG A 30 -17.82 -17.14 -2.10
C ARG A 30 -18.86 -18.21 -2.42
N LEU A 31 -20.14 -17.93 -2.17
CA LEU A 31 -21.24 -18.81 -2.56
C LEU A 31 -21.35 -18.95 -4.09
N LEU A 32 -20.96 -17.93 -4.86
CA LEU A 32 -20.97 -17.99 -6.33
C LEU A 32 -20.03 -19.07 -6.84
N HIS A 33 -18.82 -19.17 -6.26
CA HIS A 33 -17.83 -20.19 -6.60
C HIS A 33 -18.26 -21.63 -6.24
N LYS A 34 -19.26 -21.77 -5.36
CA LYS A 34 -19.85 -23.07 -5.01
C LYS A 34 -20.97 -23.50 -5.95
N LEU A 35 -21.43 -22.63 -6.85
CA LEU A 35 -22.48 -22.98 -7.81
C LEU A 35 -21.99 -24.09 -8.76
N PRO A 36 -22.86 -25.04 -9.14
CA PRO A 36 -22.47 -26.26 -9.84
C PRO A 36 -21.80 -25.99 -11.20
N PHE A 37 -22.16 -24.91 -11.90
CA PHE A 37 -21.55 -24.56 -13.19
C PHE A 37 -20.09 -24.09 -13.04
N GLN A 38 -19.81 -23.25 -12.04
CA GLN A 38 -18.45 -22.79 -11.74
C GLN A 38 -17.59 -23.92 -11.19
N LYS A 39 -18.14 -24.70 -10.24
CA LYS A 39 -17.44 -25.84 -9.65
C LYS A 39 -17.01 -26.88 -10.69
N ARG A 40 -17.89 -27.23 -11.64
CA ARG A 40 -17.57 -28.15 -12.76
C ARG A 40 -16.43 -27.61 -13.63
N LYS A 41 -16.44 -26.31 -13.93
CA LYS A 41 -15.38 -25.66 -14.72
C LYS A 41 -14.03 -25.68 -14.00
N TYR A 42 -14.01 -25.42 -12.69
CA TYR A 42 -12.78 -25.50 -11.89
C TYR A 42 -12.23 -26.93 -11.82
N GLN A 43 -13.12 -27.93 -11.68
CA GLN A 43 -12.73 -29.34 -11.71
C GLN A 43 -12.13 -29.76 -13.06
N GLN A 44 -12.71 -29.30 -14.18
CA GLN A 44 -12.16 -29.54 -15.52
C GLN A 44 -10.77 -28.94 -15.71
N LEU A 45 -10.52 -27.78 -15.09
CA LEU A 45 -9.23 -27.10 -15.12
C LEU A 45 -8.23 -27.66 -14.09
N GLY A 46 -8.68 -28.54 -13.17
CA GLY A 46 -7.85 -29.08 -12.10
C GLY A 46 -7.37 -28.04 -11.08
N ILE A 47 -8.12 -26.93 -10.91
CA ILE A 47 -7.72 -25.81 -10.05
C ILE A 47 -8.59 -25.69 -8.80
N ASP A 48 -7.96 -25.30 -7.69
CA ASP A 48 -8.66 -24.76 -6.52
C ASP A 48 -8.71 -23.23 -6.63
N ILE A 49 -9.93 -22.69 -6.78
CA ILE A 49 -10.14 -21.26 -6.95
C ILE A 49 -9.73 -20.45 -5.71
N ASP A 50 -9.91 -20.98 -4.51
CA ASP A 50 -9.54 -20.29 -3.27
C ASP A 50 -8.01 -20.20 -3.17
N GLU A 51 -7.30 -21.26 -3.57
CA GLU A 51 -5.84 -21.27 -3.61
C GLU A 51 -5.28 -20.32 -4.68
N GLU A 52 -5.83 -20.35 -5.89
CA GLU A 52 -5.39 -19.48 -6.99
C GLU A 52 -5.61 -17.99 -6.67
N VAL A 53 -6.75 -17.64 -6.06
CA VAL A 53 -7.01 -16.27 -5.59
C VAL A 53 -6.00 -15.87 -4.51
N ASN A 54 -5.75 -16.74 -3.52
CA ASN A 54 -4.78 -16.42 -2.46
C ASN A 54 -3.36 -16.27 -3.02
N LYS A 55 -2.97 -17.09 -4.00
CA LYS A 55 -1.69 -17.00 -4.71
C LYS A 55 -1.57 -15.71 -5.49
N ALA A 56 -2.64 -15.28 -6.17
CA ALA A 56 -2.68 -14.00 -6.89
C ALA A 56 -2.47 -12.79 -5.95
N PHE A 57 -2.92 -12.87 -4.70
CA PHE A 57 -2.68 -11.81 -3.71
C PHE A 57 -1.32 -11.91 -3.01
N ARG A 58 -0.81 -13.13 -2.80
CA ARG A 58 0.44 -13.41 -2.07
C ARG A 58 1.69 -13.23 -2.94
N ASN A 59 1.57 -13.33 -4.26
CA ASN A 59 2.74 -13.26 -5.12
C ASN A 59 3.47 -11.91 -4.93
N LYS A 60 4.76 -11.99 -4.55
CA LYS A 60 5.56 -10.80 -4.23
C LYS A 60 5.98 -10.03 -5.48
N GLU A 61 6.11 -10.69 -6.63
CA GLU A 61 6.62 -10.09 -7.87
C GLU A 61 5.50 -9.43 -8.68
N TYR A 62 4.35 -10.09 -8.82
CA TYR A 62 3.25 -9.63 -9.67
C TYR A 62 1.88 -9.63 -9.00
N GLY A 63 1.79 -10.01 -7.73
CA GLY A 63 0.53 -10.16 -7.02
C GLY A 63 -0.18 -8.85 -6.73
N LEU A 64 -1.45 -8.95 -6.34
CA LEU A 64 -2.28 -7.76 -6.11
C LEU A 64 -1.80 -6.95 -4.89
N SER A 65 -1.35 -7.62 -3.83
CA SER A 65 -0.92 -6.92 -2.62
C SER A 65 0.35 -6.09 -2.82
N ILE A 66 1.27 -6.51 -3.71
CA ILE A 66 2.47 -5.71 -4.01
C ILE A 66 2.10 -4.45 -4.83
N ARG A 67 1.15 -4.56 -5.75
CA ARG A 67 0.66 -3.40 -6.52
C ARG A 67 -0.05 -2.41 -5.60
N VAL A 68 -0.92 -2.90 -4.72
CA VAL A 68 -1.62 -2.05 -3.75
C VAL A 68 -0.64 -1.42 -2.77
N SER A 69 0.35 -2.16 -2.27
CA SER A 69 1.35 -1.58 -1.37
C SER A 69 2.20 -0.52 -2.07
N GLY A 70 2.56 -0.73 -3.34
CA GLY A 70 3.24 0.28 -4.15
C GLY A 70 2.41 1.55 -4.32
N GLY A 71 1.15 1.40 -4.73
CA GLY A 71 0.20 2.51 -4.89
C GLY A 71 -0.03 3.29 -3.60
N LEU A 72 -0.24 2.60 -2.49
CA LEU A 72 -0.39 3.24 -1.18
C LEU A 72 0.88 3.95 -0.72
N THR A 73 2.06 3.38 -1.01
CA THR A 73 3.34 4.06 -0.73
C THR A 73 3.45 5.37 -1.50
N ILE A 74 3.08 5.37 -2.79
CA ILE A 74 3.04 6.60 -3.61
C ILE A 74 2.06 7.61 -3.01
N GLY A 75 0.83 7.16 -2.68
CA GLY A 75 -0.20 8.02 -2.09
C GLY A 75 0.22 8.65 -0.76
N VAL A 76 0.92 7.90 0.09
CA VAL A 76 1.45 8.37 1.37
C VAL A 76 2.52 9.45 1.17
N ILE A 77 3.45 9.24 0.24
CA ILE A 77 4.47 10.24 -0.10
C ILE A 77 3.79 11.50 -0.65
N PHE A 78 2.82 11.34 -1.54
CA PHE A 78 2.05 12.42 -2.13
C PHE A 78 1.33 13.25 -1.07
N ILE A 79 0.57 12.61 -0.18
CA ILE A 79 -0.17 13.28 0.90
C ILE A 79 0.79 14.03 1.82
N LEU A 80 1.95 13.44 2.16
CA LEU A 80 2.95 14.09 2.99
C LEU A 80 3.46 15.38 2.33
N PHE A 81 3.93 15.32 1.08
CA PHE A 81 4.44 16.51 0.38
C PHE A 81 3.35 17.56 0.20
N PHE A 82 2.16 17.15 -0.23
CA PHE A 82 1.04 18.07 -0.41
C PHE A 82 0.67 18.80 0.89
N SER A 83 0.54 18.07 1.99
CA SER A 83 0.21 18.65 3.29
C SER A 83 1.29 19.62 3.78
N LEU A 84 2.56 19.25 3.64
CA LEU A 84 3.68 20.11 4.01
C LEU A 84 3.74 21.37 3.17
N SER A 85 3.59 21.26 1.84
CA SER A 85 3.59 22.43 0.97
C SER A 85 2.44 23.38 1.29
N ASN A 86 1.24 22.85 1.58
CA ASN A 86 0.09 23.66 1.97
C ASN A 86 0.35 24.43 3.28
N ILE A 87 0.95 23.77 4.28
CA ILE A 87 1.35 24.42 5.53
C ILE A 87 2.40 25.53 5.27
N ILE A 88 3.42 25.25 4.46
CA ILE A 88 4.49 26.22 4.14
C ILE A 88 3.94 27.46 3.43
N ILE A 89 3.10 27.27 2.40
CA ILE A 89 2.48 28.35 1.64
C ILE A 89 1.72 29.29 2.58
N LYS A 90 0.99 28.72 3.55
CA LYS A 90 0.22 29.48 4.53
C LYS A 90 1.09 30.22 5.55
N ILE A 91 2.06 29.54 6.16
CA ILE A 91 2.96 30.15 7.15
C ILE A 91 3.73 31.33 6.53
N LEU A 92 4.14 31.20 5.26
CA LEU A 92 4.87 32.22 4.53
C LEU A 92 3.95 33.24 3.81
N ASN A 93 2.63 33.09 3.95
CA ASN A 93 1.61 33.91 3.31
C ASN A 93 1.85 34.13 1.79
N ILE A 94 2.25 33.05 1.10
CA ILE A 94 2.59 33.09 -0.32
C ILE A 94 1.29 32.99 -1.12
N ASN A 95 1.07 33.93 -2.04
CA ASN A 95 -0.04 33.89 -2.99
C ASN A 95 0.22 32.86 -4.10
N VAL A 96 0.06 31.57 -3.79
CA VAL A 96 0.11 30.47 -4.76
C VAL A 96 -1.28 29.89 -4.95
N VAL A 97 -1.72 29.81 -6.20
CA VAL A 97 -2.94 29.09 -6.57
C VAL A 97 -2.60 27.61 -6.69
N LEU A 98 -3.23 26.77 -5.86
CA LEU A 98 -3.15 25.31 -5.93
C LEU A 98 -3.86 24.82 -7.21
N ASN A 99 -3.16 24.82 -8.34
CA ASN A 99 -3.69 24.39 -9.62
C ASN A 99 -3.31 22.94 -9.96
N VAL A 100 -3.90 22.39 -11.01
CA VAL A 100 -3.66 20.99 -11.45
C VAL A 100 -2.16 20.71 -11.70
N TYR A 101 -1.39 21.68 -12.18
CA TYR A 101 0.05 21.51 -12.42
C TYR A 101 0.84 21.28 -11.13
N PHE A 102 0.47 21.95 -10.04
CA PHE A 102 1.05 21.73 -8.73
C PHE A 102 0.79 20.31 -8.21
N PHE A 103 -0.45 19.84 -8.35
CA PHE A 103 -0.82 18.46 -8.00
C PHE A 103 -0.03 17.44 -8.85
N ALA A 104 0.05 17.65 -10.16
CA ALA A 104 0.79 16.79 -11.08
C ALA A 104 2.29 16.74 -10.73
N PHE A 105 2.88 17.89 -10.37
CA PHE A 105 4.28 17.97 -9.96
C PHE A 105 4.57 17.16 -8.70
N ILE A 106 3.76 17.30 -7.65
CA ILE A 106 3.92 16.51 -6.41
C ILE A 106 3.72 15.03 -6.70
N PHE A 107 2.76 14.68 -7.55
CA PHE A 107 2.53 13.30 -7.94
C PHE A 107 3.74 12.68 -8.67
N LEU A 108 4.33 13.39 -9.62
CA LEU A 108 5.55 12.96 -10.32
C LEU A 108 6.73 12.78 -9.37
N ILE A 109 6.92 13.71 -8.42
CA ILE A 109 7.96 13.58 -7.39
C ILE A 109 7.70 12.34 -6.53
N SER A 110 6.46 12.11 -6.13
CA SER A 110 6.08 10.97 -5.29
C SER A 110 6.32 9.64 -5.99
N LEU A 111 6.01 9.57 -7.30
CA LEU A 111 6.34 8.44 -8.15
C LEU A 111 7.85 8.22 -8.23
N ALA A 112 8.62 9.26 -8.50
CA ALA A 112 10.08 9.17 -8.60
C ALA A 112 10.70 8.66 -7.29
N ILE A 113 10.32 9.26 -6.15
CA ILE A 113 10.81 8.85 -4.83
C ILE A 113 10.46 7.39 -4.55
N CYS A 114 9.22 6.98 -4.81
CA CYS A 114 8.80 5.60 -4.62
C CYS A 114 9.61 4.65 -5.52
N TYR A 115 9.76 4.97 -6.79
CA TYR A 115 10.54 4.16 -7.73
C TYR A 115 11.98 3.99 -7.24
N TYR A 116 12.70 5.08 -6.97
CA TYR A 116 14.12 5.02 -6.58
C TYR A 116 14.36 4.32 -5.24
N LEU A 117 13.46 4.51 -4.26
CA LEU A 117 13.67 3.97 -2.91
C LEU A 117 13.16 2.54 -2.74
N VAL A 118 12.07 2.17 -3.43
CA VAL A 118 11.32 0.93 -3.23
C VAL A 118 11.53 -0.06 -4.39
N PHE A 119 11.36 0.38 -5.63
CA PHE A 119 11.22 -0.52 -6.78
C PHE A 119 12.46 -0.67 -7.65
N LYS A 120 13.38 0.31 -7.62
CA LYS A 120 14.61 0.29 -8.42
C LYS A 120 15.36 -1.02 -8.22
N GLU A 121 15.72 -1.67 -9.34
CA GLU A 121 16.47 -2.93 -9.37
C GLU A 121 15.82 -4.06 -8.53
N ASN A 122 14.50 -4.06 -8.39
CA ASN A 122 13.75 -5.03 -7.58
C ASN A 122 14.19 -5.09 -6.10
N LYS A 123 14.72 -3.99 -5.57
CA LYS A 123 15.16 -3.86 -4.17
C LYS A 123 14.11 -4.33 -3.15
N TYR A 124 12.82 -4.21 -3.48
CA TYR A 124 11.75 -4.74 -2.63
C TYR A 124 11.78 -6.25 -2.41
N LEU A 125 12.24 -7.04 -3.38
CA LEU A 125 12.40 -8.48 -3.19
C LEU A 125 13.48 -8.80 -2.16
N GLU A 126 14.56 -8.01 -2.12
CA GLU A 126 15.66 -8.19 -1.17
C GLU A 126 15.20 -7.95 0.26
N TYR A 127 14.61 -6.78 0.54
CA TYR A 127 14.17 -6.49 1.91
C TYR A 127 12.91 -7.28 2.29
N PHE A 128 12.08 -7.76 1.35
CA PHE A 128 11.01 -8.71 1.66
C PHE A 128 11.56 -10.09 2.10
N LYS A 129 12.74 -10.49 1.63
CA LYS A 129 13.43 -11.69 2.14
C LYS A 129 13.97 -11.44 3.53
N GLU A 130 14.64 -10.30 3.74
CA GLU A 130 15.20 -9.92 5.04
C GLU A 130 14.09 -9.82 6.13
N TYR A 131 13.01 -9.10 5.84
CA TYR A 131 11.91 -8.89 6.78
C TYR A 131 10.99 -10.11 6.89
N GLY A 132 11.14 -11.10 6.01
CA GLY A 132 10.48 -12.40 6.13
C GLY A 132 10.98 -13.21 7.33
N ILE A 133 12.17 -12.91 7.84
CA ILE A 133 12.81 -13.61 8.96
C ILE A 133 12.48 -12.94 10.31
N TRP A 134 11.77 -11.82 10.30
CA TRP A 134 11.39 -11.11 11.53
C TRP A 134 10.59 -11.97 12.50
N THR A 135 10.84 -11.74 13.79
CA THR A 135 10.01 -12.36 14.84
C THR A 135 8.59 -11.82 14.76
N LYS A 136 7.62 -12.58 15.28
CA LYS A 136 6.21 -12.14 15.36
C LYS A 136 6.08 -10.78 16.07
N LYS A 137 6.90 -10.54 17.10
CA LYS A 137 6.90 -9.30 17.87
C LYS A 137 7.34 -8.11 17.02
N ASP A 138 8.44 -8.25 16.27
CA ASP A 138 8.95 -7.19 15.39
C ASP A 138 7.98 -6.87 14.26
N LEU A 139 7.38 -7.91 13.67
CA LEU A 139 6.39 -7.77 12.62
C LEU A 139 5.17 -6.98 13.12
N ILE A 140 4.60 -7.36 14.26
CA ILE A 140 3.43 -6.68 14.84
C ILE A 140 3.77 -5.23 15.18
N LYS A 141 4.93 -4.99 15.81
CA LYS A 141 5.40 -3.64 16.14
C LYS A 141 5.47 -2.75 14.89
N ASN A 142 6.15 -3.21 13.84
CA ASN A 142 6.34 -2.42 12.62
C ASN A 142 5.03 -2.19 11.85
N VAL A 143 4.13 -3.17 11.85
CA VAL A 143 2.77 -3.00 11.29
C VAL A 143 2.00 -1.92 12.05
N TRP A 144 1.99 -1.94 13.38
CA TRP A 144 1.31 -0.91 14.17
C TRP A 144 1.92 0.48 14.02
N ILE A 145 3.24 0.58 13.96
CA ILE A 145 3.93 1.85 13.67
C ILE A 145 3.51 2.38 12.30
N SER A 146 3.50 1.51 11.28
CA SER A 146 3.08 1.88 9.91
C SER A 146 1.61 2.31 9.86
N PHE A 147 0.74 1.60 10.58
CA PHE A 147 -0.68 1.94 10.67
C PHE A 147 -0.90 3.28 11.36
N GLY A 148 -0.24 3.51 12.51
CA GLY A 148 -0.27 4.80 13.21
C GLY A 148 0.26 5.95 12.36
N PHE A 149 1.31 5.71 11.57
CA PHE A 149 1.84 6.68 10.62
C PHE A 149 0.81 7.08 9.54
N ILE A 150 0.07 6.12 8.99
CA ILE A 150 -1.02 6.41 8.02
C ILE A 150 -2.09 7.29 8.68
N ILE A 151 -2.53 6.95 9.89
CA ILE A 151 -3.52 7.74 10.62
C ILE A 151 -2.99 9.16 10.87
N GLY A 152 -1.75 9.29 11.34
CA GLY A 152 -1.10 10.58 11.58
C GLY A 152 -1.02 11.43 10.31
N LEU A 153 -0.72 10.82 9.16
CA LEU A 153 -0.72 11.51 7.87
C LEU A 153 -2.11 11.96 7.42
N ILE A 154 -3.14 11.14 7.63
CA ILE A 154 -4.52 11.52 7.32
C ILE A 154 -4.93 12.72 8.20
N LEU A 155 -4.60 12.69 9.48
CA LEU A 155 -4.86 13.80 10.39
C LEU A 155 -4.08 15.06 9.98
N LEU A 156 -2.80 14.93 9.61
CA LEU A 156 -1.98 16.03 9.11
C LEU A 156 -2.57 16.65 7.83
N PHE A 157 -3.05 15.81 6.91
CA PHE A 157 -3.70 16.26 5.69
C PHE A 157 -4.91 17.12 6.00
N PHE A 158 -5.84 16.62 6.81
CA PHE A 158 -7.01 17.41 7.22
C PHE A 158 -6.63 18.66 8.01
N ALA A 159 -5.64 18.58 8.91
CA ALA A 159 -5.14 19.75 9.63
C ALA A 159 -4.59 20.84 8.67
N SER A 160 -3.85 20.44 7.62
CA SER A 160 -3.35 21.38 6.61
C SER A 160 -4.49 22.10 5.85
N LEU A 161 -5.60 21.39 5.64
CA LEU A 161 -6.83 21.92 5.04
C LEU A 161 -7.68 22.73 6.04
N LEU A 162 -7.54 22.52 7.35
CA LEU A 162 -8.29 23.25 8.37
C LEU A 162 -7.58 24.50 8.87
N MET A 163 -6.26 24.65 8.65
CA MET A 163 -5.56 25.93 8.80
C MET A 163 -6.03 26.98 7.75
N PHE A 164 -7.29 26.93 7.34
CA PHE A 164 -7.96 27.87 6.45
C PHE A 164 -8.47 29.07 7.24
#